data_AF-A0A7S1PNJ8-F1
#
_entry.id   AF-A0A7S1PNJ8-F1
#
_cell.length_a   1.000
_cell.length_b   1.000
_cell.length_c   1.000
_cell.angle_alpha   90.00
_cell.angle_beta   90.00
_cell.angle_gamma   90.00
#
_symmetry.space_group_name_H-M   'P 1'
#
loop_
_entity.id
_entity.type
_entity.pdbx_description
1 polymer ?
#
loop_
_entity_poly.entity_id
_entity_poly.type
_entity_poly.pdbx_seq_one_letter_code
_entity_poly.pdbx_strand_id
1 'polypeptide(L)'
;MLYLTRLARAEPRPGSEFHLADLYCWAAFERLCPLAGHAALGRALAQWWPVWGFACGLLLSPGAGVPFQHPSELLLPRARFYLVEAVLALAFTTVPRAGPRGTHPIPDSLRARLPWLGSWALFAFCSHKALLVLLPAPWALLAVSAPALLALAAPAPGARCPEGALGA
;
A
#
# COMPACT_ATOMS: atom_id res chain seq x y z
N MET A 1 3.65 21.35 -7.77
CA MET A 1 4.97 21.27 -8.42
C MET A 1 5.11 20.10 -9.43
N LEU A 2 4.34 19.02 -9.33
CA LEU A 2 4.33 17.89 -10.30
C LEU A 2 3.81 18.25 -11.72
N TYR A 3 3.03 19.31 -11.88
CA TYR A 3 2.56 19.77 -13.19
C TYR A 3 3.65 20.49 -14.01
N LEU A 4 4.65 21.09 -13.36
CA LEU A 4 5.71 21.84 -14.04
C LEU A 4 6.70 20.93 -14.79
N THR A 5 6.91 19.70 -14.32
CA THR A 5 7.74 18.70 -15.02
C THR A 5 7.11 18.19 -16.32
N ARG A 6 5.80 18.44 -16.55
CA ARG A 6 5.07 18.02 -17.75
C ARG A 6 5.32 18.89 -18.98
N LEU A 7 5.70 20.15 -18.76
CA LEU A 7 6.16 21.01 -19.85
C LEU A 7 7.52 20.53 -20.42
N ALA A 8 8.30 19.79 -19.63
CA ALA A 8 9.63 19.32 -20.03
C ALA A 8 9.64 17.88 -20.57
N ARG A 9 8.67 17.03 -20.22
CA ARG A 9 8.54 15.67 -20.75
C ARG A 9 7.09 15.30 -20.98
N ALA A 10 6.78 14.88 -22.22
CA ALA A 10 5.52 14.25 -22.53
C ALA A 10 5.32 13.05 -21.60
N GLU A 11 4.17 13.01 -20.94
CA GLU A 11 3.86 11.92 -20.03
C GLU A 11 3.73 10.64 -20.85
N PRO A 12 4.51 9.59 -20.57
CA PRO A 12 4.47 8.37 -21.37
C PRO A 12 3.11 7.64 -21.24
N ARG A 13 2.24 8.07 -20.32
CA ARG A 13 0.97 7.40 -19.94
C ARG A 13 -0.09 8.44 -19.53
N PRO A 14 -0.74 9.12 -20.50
CA PRO A 14 -1.79 10.09 -20.18
C PRO A 14 -2.95 9.42 -19.44
N GLY A 15 -3.46 10.09 -18.40
CA GLY A 15 -4.63 9.64 -17.64
C GLY A 15 -4.34 8.99 -16.28
N SER A 16 -3.07 8.76 -15.94
CA SER A 16 -2.71 8.15 -14.64
C SER A 16 -2.98 9.05 -13.43
N GLU A 17 -3.07 10.37 -13.62
CA GLU A 17 -3.49 11.35 -12.61
C GLU A 17 -4.87 11.04 -12.06
N PHE A 18 -5.82 10.79 -12.96
CA PHE A 18 -7.23 10.67 -12.62
C PHE A 18 -7.42 9.51 -11.66
N HIS A 19 -6.66 8.43 -11.86
CA HIS A 19 -6.68 7.27 -11.00
C HIS A 19 -6.30 7.56 -9.53
N LEU A 20 -5.30 8.41 -9.28
CA LEU A 20 -4.95 8.81 -7.90
C LEU A 20 -6.00 9.76 -7.31
N ALA A 21 -6.54 10.67 -8.12
CA ALA A 21 -7.63 11.53 -7.70
C ALA A 21 -8.89 10.73 -7.34
N ASP A 22 -9.21 9.68 -8.10
CA ASP A 22 -10.35 8.79 -7.86
C ASP A 22 -10.22 8.04 -6.53
N LEU A 23 -9.03 7.50 -6.23
CA LEU A 23 -8.75 6.86 -4.94
C LEU A 23 -8.84 7.85 -3.77
N TYR A 24 -8.39 9.09 -3.96
CA TYR A 24 -8.53 10.15 -2.95
C TYR A 24 -9.99 10.54 -2.72
N CYS A 25 -10.75 10.75 -3.81
CA CYS A 25 -12.18 11.01 -3.77
C CYS A 25 -12.95 9.88 -3.09
N TRP A 26 -12.59 8.61 -3.38
CA TRP A 26 -13.15 7.44 -2.71
C TRP A 26 -12.86 7.45 -1.20
N ALA A 27 -11.62 7.69 -0.79
CA ALA A 27 -11.25 7.75 0.62
C ALA A 27 -11.95 8.90 1.35
N ALA A 28 -12.10 10.06 0.70
CA ALA A 28 -12.86 11.19 1.23
C ALA A 28 -14.36 10.86 1.35
N PHE A 29 -14.93 10.19 0.34
CA PHE A 29 -16.30 9.73 0.35
C PHE A 29 -16.57 8.73 1.47
N GLU A 30 -15.74 7.70 1.65
CA GLU A 30 -15.88 6.74 2.77
C GLU A 30 -15.80 7.43 4.12
N ARG A 31 -14.94 8.46 4.24
CA ARG A 31 -14.82 9.22 5.49
C ARG A 31 -16.11 9.96 5.84
N LEU A 32 -16.85 10.44 4.84
CA LEU A 32 -18.12 11.15 5.02
C LEU A 32 -19.32 10.20 5.10
N CYS A 33 -19.30 9.11 4.34
CA CYS A 33 -20.35 8.11 4.24
C CYS A 33 -19.72 6.72 4.43
N PRO A 34 -19.48 6.30 5.68
CA PRO A 34 -18.84 5.01 5.95
C PRO A 34 -19.74 3.86 5.49
N LEU A 35 -19.12 2.83 4.92
CA LEU A 35 -19.81 1.62 4.50
C LEU A 35 -20.50 0.94 5.69
N ALA A 36 -21.75 0.52 5.51
CA ALA A 36 -22.44 -0.29 6.51
C ALA A 36 -21.65 -1.59 6.77
N GLY A 37 -21.38 -1.90 8.03
CA GLY A 37 -20.59 -3.08 8.40
C GLY A 37 -19.07 -2.94 8.16
N HIS A 38 -18.54 -1.73 7.95
CA HIS A 38 -17.11 -1.52 7.67
C HIS A 38 -16.14 -2.18 8.67
N ALA A 39 -16.52 -2.29 9.95
CA ALA A 39 -15.67 -2.89 10.97
C ALA A 39 -15.63 -4.42 10.84
N ALA A 40 -16.75 -5.04 10.48
CA ALA A 40 -16.80 -6.48 10.23
C ALA A 40 -16.04 -6.83 8.94
N LEU A 41 -16.26 -6.07 7.87
CA LEU A 41 -15.53 -6.21 6.61
C LEU A 41 -14.02 -5.98 6.80
N GLY A 42 -13.63 -4.93 7.52
CA GLY A 42 -12.25 -4.63 7.83
C GLY A 42 -11.56 -5.73 8.63
N ARG A 43 -12.26 -6.35 9.61
CA ARG A 43 -11.74 -7.52 10.33
C ARG A 43 -11.52 -8.70 9.40
N ALA A 44 -12.51 -9.01 8.55
CA ALA A 44 -12.38 -10.09 7.59
C ALA A 44 -11.19 -9.85 6.63
N LEU A 45 -11.08 -8.65 6.06
CA LEU A 45 -9.97 -8.30 5.18
C LEU A 45 -8.62 -8.34 5.90
N ALA A 46 -8.54 -7.91 7.15
CA ALA A 46 -7.31 -7.97 7.92
C ALA A 46 -6.89 -9.40 8.29
N GLN A 47 -7.83 -10.30 8.57
CA GLN A 47 -7.54 -11.68 8.94
C GLN A 47 -7.16 -12.54 7.73
N TRP A 48 -7.82 -12.29 6.59
CA TRP A 48 -7.70 -13.07 5.37
C TRP A 48 -6.77 -12.42 4.32
N TRP A 49 -5.94 -11.47 4.72
CA TRP A 49 -5.01 -10.78 3.81
C TRP A 49 -4.07 -11.67 3.01
N PRO A 50 -3.54 -12.79 3.54
CA PRO A 50 -2.70 -13.65 2.72
C PRO A 50 -3.50 -14.29 1.57
N VAL A 51 -4.78 -14.62 1.83
CA VAL A 51 -5.65 -15.31 0.88
C VAL A 51 -6.10 -14.37 -0.24
N TRP A 52 -6.67 -13.21 0.12
CA TRP A 52 -7.09 -12.27 -0.92
C TRP A 52 -5.90 -11.57 -1.59
N GLY A 53 -4.78 -11.40 -0.88
CA GLY A 53 -3.54 -10.86 -1.45
C GLY A 53 -2.95 -11.80 -2.51
N PHE A 54 -2.92 -13.10 -2.22
CA PHE A 54 -2.54 -14.12 -3.20
C PHE A 54 -3.51 -14.13 -4.40
N ALA A 55 -4.82 -14.10 -4.16
CA ALA A 55 -5.82 -14.03 -5.23
C ALA A 55 -5.63 -12.80 -6.12
N CYS A 56 -5.39 -11.62 -5.52
CA CYS A 56 -5.06 -10.40 -6.26
C CYS A 56 -3.78 -10.57 -7.07
N GLY A 57 -2.75 -11.21 -6.50
CA GLY A 57 -1.51 -11.53 -7.20
C GLY A 57 -1.74 -12.40 -8.44
N LEU A 58 -2.60 -13.42 -8.38
CA LEU A 58 -2.95 -14.25 -9.54
C LEU A 58 -3.78 -13.50 -10.59
N LEU A 59 -4.59 -12.51 -10.16
CA LEU A 59 -5.35 -11.67 -11.08
C LEU A 59 -4.43 -10.75 -11.88
N LEU A 60 -3.32 -10.30 -11.30
CA LEU A 60 -2.29 -9.53 -11.98
C LEU A 60 -1.41 -10.43 -12.85
N SER A 61 -1.30 -10.12 -14.14
CA SER A 61 -0.43 -10.88 -15.05
C SER A 61 1.00 -10.32 -14.97
N PRO A 62 1.99 -11.08 -14.48
CA PRO A 62 3.37 -10.60 -14.44
C PRO A 62 3.88 -10.33 -15.86
N GLY A 63 4.54 -9.19 -16.06
CA GLY A 63 5.08 -8.81 -17.36
C GLY A 63 4.04 -8.36 -18.39
N ALA A 64 2.74 -8.43 -18.10
CA ALA A 64 1.75 -7.76 -18.92
C ALA A 64 1.96 -6.25 -18.78
N GLY A 65 2.18 -5.56 -19.90
CA GLY A 65 2.13 -4.10 -19.94
C GLY A 65 0.82 -3.60 -19.31
N VAL A 66 0.82 -2.36 -18.82
CA VAL A 66 -0.36 -1.80 -18.13
C VAL A 66 -1.55 -1.81 -19.10
N PRO A 67 -2.61 -2.61 -18.88
CA PRO A 67 -3.64 -2.84 -19.90
C PRO A 67 -4.51 -1.61 -20.16
N PHE A 68 -4.43 -0.58 -19.31
CA PHE A 68 -5.03 0.74 -19.56
C PHE A 68 -4.49 1.44 -20.82
N GLN A 69 -3.40 0.95 -21.40
CA GLN A 69 -2.83 1.47 -22.65
C GLN A 69 -3.46 0.89 -23.92
N HIS A 70 -4.26 -0.18 -23.80
CA HIS A 70 -4.91 -0.80 -24.95
C HIS A 70 -6.37 -0.35 -25.06
N PRO A 71 -6.89 -0.18 -26.29
CA PRO A 71 -8.26 0.24 -26.55
C PRO A 71 -9.28 -0.64 -25.80
N SER A 72 -10.51 -0.12 -25.65
CA SER A 72 -11.63 -0.66 -24.86
C SER A 72 -12.04 -2.12 -25.13
N GLU A 73 -11.41 -2.79 -26.07
CA GLU A 73 -11.73 -4.12 -26.59
C GLU A 73 -11.38 -5.26 -25.61
N LEU A 74 -10.58 -4.99 -24.58
CA LEU A 74 -10.19 -5.99 -23.57
C LEU A 74 -10.87 -5.75 -22.22
N LEU A 75 -12.20 -5.95 -22.17
CA LEU A 75 -13.00 -5.80 -20.95
C LEU A 75 -12.53 -6.71 -19.81
N LEU A 76 -12.20 -7.98 -20.11
CA LEU A 76 -11.81 -8.95 -19.09
C LEU A 76 -10.49 -8.59 -18.38
N PRO A 77 -9.38 -8.25 -19.10
CA PRO A 77 -8.19 -7.70 -18.46
C PRO A 77 -8.48 -6.49 -17.59
N ARG A 78 -9.26 -5.51 -18.07
CA ARG A 78 -9.61 -4.33 -17.25
C ARG A 78 -10.39 -4.70 -15.99
N ALA A 79 -11.36 -5.60 -16.10
CA ALA A 79 -12.13 -6.09 -14.96
C ALA A 79 -11.23 -6.75 -13.89
N ARG A 80 -10.22 -7.52 -14.29
CA ARG A 80 -9.25 -8.11 -13.35
C ARG A 80 -8.47 -7.05 -12.59
N PHE A 81 -7.98 -6.02 -13.28
CA PHE A 81 -7.24 -4.92 -12.65
C PHE A 81 -8.13 -4.07 -11.74
N TYR A 82 -9.32 -3.67 -12.20
CA TYR A 82 -10.28 -2.91 -11.39
C TYR A 82 -10.78 -3.71 -10.19
N LEU A 83 -10.89 -5.03 -10.29
CA LEU A 83 -11.24 -5.88 -9.15
C LEU A 83 -10.14 -5.84 -8.09
N VAL A 84 -8.86 -5.92 -8.48
CA VAL A 84 -7.74 -5.79 -7.54
C VAL A 84 -7.73 -4.41 -6.90
N GLU A 85 -7.91 -3.35 -7.67
CA GLU A 85 -7.99 -1.98 -7.16
C GLU A 85 -9.16 -1.80 -6.19
N ALA A 86 -10.34 -2.37 -6.49
CA ALA A 86 -11.50 -2.33 -5.61
C ALA A 86 -11.25 -3.07 -4.28
N VAL A 87 -10.63 -4.26 -4.33
CA VAL A 87 -10.26 -5.01 -3.11
C VAL A 87 -9.27 -4.22 -2.27
N LEU A 88 -8.25 -3.62 -2.89
CA LEU A 88 -7.27 -2.78 -2.19
C LEU A 88 -7.94 -1.54 -1.60
N ALA A 89 -8.77 -0.83 -2.36
CA ALA A 89 -9.49 0.34 -1.89
C ALA A 89 -10.39 0.01 -0.68
N LEU A 90 -11.10 -1.11 -0.72
CA LEU A 90 -11.89 -1.61 0.42
C LEU A 90 -11.01 -1.96 1.61
N ALA A 91 -9.88 -2.64 1.40
CA ALA A 91 -8.96 -2.99 2.49
C ALA A 91 -8.39 -1.73 3.15
N PHE A 92 -7.92 -0.76 2.37
CA PHE A 92 -7.33 0.47 2.88
C PHE A 92 -8.33 1.34 3.66
N THR A 93 -9.60 1.37 3.28
CA THR A 93 -10.61 2.17 4.00
C THR A 93 -11.19 1.44 5.20
N THR A 94 -11.37 0.12 5.14
CA THR A 94 -12.08 -0.63 6.20
C THR A 94 -11.17 -1.26 7.26
N VAL A 95 -9.95 -1.70 6.92
CA VAL A 95 -9.02 -2.32 7.90
C VAL A 95 -8.67 -1.37 9.05
N PRO A 96 -8.36 -0.08 8.84
CA PRO A 96 -8.11 0.85 9.94
C PRO A 96 -9.30 1.00 10.90
N ARG A 97 -10.54 0.82 10.40
CA ARG A 97 -11.78 0.92 11.19
C ARG A 97 -12.04 -0.30 12.06
N ALA A 98 -11.48 -1.46 11.69
CA ALA A 98 -11.59 -2.69 12.48
C ALA A 98 -10.87 -2.60 13.84
N GLY A 99 -9.89 -1.70 13.94
CA GLY A 99 -9.06 -1.50 15.13
C GLY A 99 -8.08 -2.65 15.39
N PRO A 100 -7.07 -2.41 16.25
CA PRO A 100 -5.97 -3.36 16.49
C PRO A 100 -6.40 -4.66 17.18
N ARG A 101 -7.58 -4.68 17.81
CA ARG A 101 -8.13 -5.88 18.47
C ARG A 101 -8.81 -6.84 17.49
N GLY A 102 -9.16 -6.37 16.29
CA GLY A 102 -9.85 -7.16 15.27
C GLY A 102 -8.91 -7.84 14.27
N THR A 103 -7.63 -7.51 14.30
CA THR A 103 -6.60 -8.04 13.40
C THR A 103 -5.81 -9.15 14.06
N HIS A 104 -5.00 -9.88 13.28
CA HIS A 104 -4.01 -10.81 13.85
C HIS A 104 -3.19 -10.10 14.94
N PRO A 105 -2.89 -10.77 16.06
CA PRO A 105 -2.15 -10.16 17.15
C PRO A 105 -0.79 -9.71 16.64
N ILE A 106 -0.55 -8.40 16.68
CA ILE A 106 0.71 -7.81 16.26
C ILE A 106 1.69 -7.93 17.45
N PRO A 107 2.87 -8.56 17.27
CA PRO A 107 3.89 -8.61 18.30
C PRO A 107 4.22 -7.23 18.85
N ASP A 108 4.45 -7.10 20.15
CA ASP A 108 4.68 -5.79 20.78
C ASP A 108 5.91 -5.08 20.20
N SER A 109 6.93 -5.84 19.79
CA SER A 109 8.11 -5.33 19.08
C SER A 109 7.76 -4.60 17.77
N LEU A 110 6.75 -5.08 17.05
CA LEU A 110 6.27 -4.48 15.82
C LEU A 110 5.26 -3.35 16.09
N ARG A 111 4.45 -3.50 17.14
CA ARG A 111 3.42 -2.51 17.53
C ARG A 111 4.02 -1.13 17.78
N ALA A 112 5.17 -1.07 18.46
CA ALA A 112 5.89 0.19 18.71
C ALA A 112 6.33 0.90 17.41
N ARG A 113 6.45 0.17 16.29
CA ARG A 113 6.89 0.68 14.99
C ARG A 113 5.74 0.99 14.04
N LEU A 114 4.52 0.55 14.34
CA LEU A 114 3.36 0.74 13.46
C LEU A 114 3.08 2.20 13.10
N PRO A 115 3.17 3.19 14.01
CA PRO A 115 2.95 4.58 13.63
C PRO A 115 3.95 5.05 12.57
N TRP A 116 5.24 4.74 12.77
CA TRP A 116 6.29 5.08 11.81
C TRP A 116 6.13 4.32 10.50
N LEU A 117 5.85 3.00 10.54
CA LEU A 117 5.60 2.19 9.35
C LEU A 117 4.39 2.68 8.56
N GLY A 118 3.35 3.14 9.24
CA GLY A 118 2.18 3.76 8.61
C GLY A 118 2.54 5.06 7.90
N SER A 119 3.29 5.96 8.55
CA SER A 119 3.78 7.20 7.92
C SER A 119 4.74 6.91 6.76
N TRP A 120 5.62 5.92 6.90
CA TRP A 120 6.52 5.48 5.84
C TRP A 120 5.77 4.89 4.66
N ALA A 121 4.78 4.03 4.90
CA ALA A 121 3.94 3.45 3.85
C ALA A 121 3.21 4.54 3.05
N LEU A 122 2.70 5.57 3.73
CA LEU A 122 2.11 6.74 3.08
C LEU A 122 3.15 7.51 2.25
N PHE A 123 4.32 7.81 2.81
CA PHE A 123 5.39 8.49 2.09
C PHE A 123 5.84 7.70 0.85
N ALA A 124 6.07 6.40 1.01
CA ALA A 124 6.39 5.46 -0.05
C ALA A 124 5.32 5.49 -1.15
N PHE A 125 4.04 5.43 -0.78
CA PHE A 125 2.92 5.55 -1.70
C PHE A 125 2.88 6.91 -2.41
N CYS A 126 3.15 8.02 -1.73
CA CYS A 126 3.15 9.34 -2.39
C CYS A 126 4.37 9.53 -3.31
N SER A 127 5.51 8.91 -3.00
CA SER A 127 6.77 9.11 -3.71
C SER A 127 7.08 8.06 -4.78
N HIS A 128 6.40 6.91 -4.81
CA HIS A 128 6.79 5.79 -5.68
C HIS A 128 6.83 6.15 -7.17
N LYS A 129 5.94 7.03 -7.66
CA LYS A 129 5.99 7.52 -9.05
C LYS A 129 7.24 8.33 -9.33
N ALA A 130 7.60 9.24 -8.43
CA ALA A 130 8.83 10.03 -8.56
C ALA A 130 10.07 9.12 -8.54
N LEU A 131 10.08 8.12 -7.65
CA LEU A 131 11.16 7.14 -7.57
C LEU A 131 11.27 6.28 -8.83
N LEU A 132 10.16 5.85 -9.43
CA LEU A 132 10.17 5.12 -10.71
C LEU A 132 10.63 5.97 -11.90
N VAL A 133 10.52 7.29 -11.82
CA VAL A 133 11.04 8.21 -12.85
C VAL A 133 12.55 8.44 -12.66
N LEU A 134 13.01 8.49 -11.40
CA LEU A 134 14.40 8.78 -11.05
C LEU A 134 15.29 7.53 -11.10
N LEU A 135 14.75 6.37 -10.76
CA LEU A 135 15.48 5.11 -10.61
C LEU A 135 14.85 4.01 -11.47
N PRO A 136 15.64 3.26 -12.26
CA PRO A 136 15.13 2.09 -12.96
C PRO A 136 14.76 0.97 -11.97
N ALA A 137 13.86 0.07 -12.37
CA ALA A 137 13.68 -1.19 -11.65
C ALA A 137 14.98 -2.03 -11.73
N PRO A 138 15.44 -2.69 -10.64
CA PRO A 138 14.77 -2.89 -9.35
C PRO A 138 15.10 -1.82 -8.27
N TRP A 139 15.95 -0.84 -8.57
CA TRP A 139 16.47 0.11 -7.58
C TRP A 139 15.39 0.98 -6.93
N ALA A 140 14.35 1.35 -7.68
CA ALA A 140 13.19 2.07 -7.12
C ALA A 140 12.49 1.25 -6.02
N LEU A 141 12.33 -0.07 -6.22
CA LEU A 141 11.73 -0.96 -5.22
C LEU A 141 12.61 -1.07 -3.97
N LEU A 142 13.92 -1.22 -4.17
CA LEU A 142 14.88 -1.26 -3.06
C LEU A 142 14.87 0.06 -2.27
N ALA A 143 14.84 1.22 -2.94
CA ALA A 143 14.80 2.52 -2.28
C ALA A 143 13.54 2.70 -1.40
N VAL A 144 12.39 2.18 -1.83
CA VAL A 144 11.13 2.24 -1.07
C VAL A 144 11.09 1.22 0.07
N SER A 145 11.60 0.01 -0.16
CA SER A 145 11.46 -1.12 0.77
C SER A 145 12.58 -1.20 1.81
N ALA A 146 13.80 -0.78 1.48
CA ALA A 146 14.95 -0.90 2.37
C ALA A 146 14.75 -0.19 3.72
N PRO A 147 14.20 1.04 3.80
CA PRO A 147 13.97 1.69 5.09
C PRO A 147 12.98 0.92 5.96
N ALA A 148 11.93 0.35 5.37
CA ALA A 148 11.00 -0.51 6.10
C ALA A 148 11.67 -1.79 6.59
N LEU A 149 12.48 -2.45 5.75
CA LEU A 149 13.22 -3.66 6.13
C LEU A 149 14.25 -3.38 7.24
N LEU A 150 15.00 -2.29 7.15
CA LEU A 150 15.94 -1.86 8.18
C LEU A 150 15.22 -1.53 9.49
N ALA A 151 14.09 -0.83 9.41
CA ALA A 151 13.28 -0.55 10.59
C ALA A 151 12.69 -1.81 11.21
N LEU A 152 12.40 -2.86 10.43
CA LEU A 152 11.97 -4.17 10.94
C LEU A 152 13.15 -4.99 11.52
N ALA A 153 14.34 -4.87 10.96
CA ALA A 153 15.55 -5.55 11.43
C ALA A 153 16.21 -4.91 12.66
N ALA A 154 16.04 -3.60 12.86
CA ALA A 154 16.57 -2.90 14.03
C ALA A 154 16.02 -3.48 15.34
N PRO A 155 16.71 -3.39 16.49
CA PRO A 155 16.15 -3.72 17.80
C PRO A 155 14.99 -2.79 18.17
N ALA A 156 14.05 -3.25 19.00
CA ALA A 156 12.91 -2.42 19.41
C ALA A 156 13.39 -1.26 20.29
N PRO A 157 12.95 0.00 20.03
CA PRO A 157 13.29 1.12 20.89
C PRO A 157 12.78 0.84 22.31
N GLY A 158 13.69 0.75 23.28
CA GLY A 158 13.36 0.43 24.67
C GLY A 158 13.64 -1.02 25.11
N ALA A 159 14.15 -1.89 24.25
CA ALA A 159 14.76 -3.14 24.68
C ALA A 159 16.06 -2.83 25.43
N ARG A 160 15.97 -2.48 26.72
CA ARG A 160 17.15 -2.37 27.59
C ARG A 160 17.81 -3.75 27.62
N CYS A 161 19.11 -3.81 27.35
CA CYS A 161 19.87 -5.00 27.73
C CYS A 161 19.64 -5.21 29.23
N PRO A 162 19.27 -6.43 29.67
CA PRO A 162 19.16 -6.71 31.09
C PRO A 162 20.54 -6.41 31.72
N GLU A 163 20.63 -5.35 32.52
CA GLU A 163 21.87 -4.87 33.16
C GLU A 163 22.48 -5.88 34.17
N GLY A 164 21.95 -7.11 34.25
CA GLY A 164 22.36 -8.13 35.20
C GLY A 164 23.12 -9.34 34.63
N ALA A 165 23.40 -9.42 33.32
CA ALA A 165 23.99 -10.65 32.73
C ALA A 165 25.54 -10.71 32.73
N LEU A 166 26.23 -9.71 33.25
CA LEU A 166 27.71 -9.63 33.28
C LEU A 166 28.31 -9.69 34.69
N GLY A 167 27.52 -10.05 35.70
CA GLY A 167 27.95 -10.16 37.09
C GLY A 167 27.86 -11.58 37.64
N ALA A 168 28.56 -12.55 37.04
CA ALA A 168 28.81 -13.87 37.61
C ALA A 168 30.16 -14.41 37.11
#